data_AF-A0A447PHI1-F1
#
_entry.id   AF-A0A447PHI1-F1
#
_cell.length_a   1.000
_cell.length_b   1.000
_cell.length_c   1.000
_cell.angle_alpha   90.00
_cell.angle_beta   90.00
_cell.angle_gamma   90.00
#
_symmetry.space_group_name_H-M   'P 1'
#
loop_
_entity.id
_entity.type
_entity.pdbx_description
1 polymer ?
#
loop_
_entity_poly.entity_id
_entity_poly.type
_entity_poly.pdbx_seq_one_letter_code
_entity_poly.pdbx_strand_id
1 'polypeptide(L)' 'MKAILGAGKKAVTSWLASDIHWTPTTPLAELVAISVPPQTERKHIILDNDSPEAITALADHLKKSLN' A
#
# COMPACT_ATOMS: atom_id res chain seq x y z
N MET A 1 -29.37 8.91 -6.42
CA MET A 1 -29.28 10.24 -5.77
C MET A 1 -30.18 10.39 -4.52
N LYS A 2 -31.44 9.93 -4.54
CA LYS A 2 -32.39 10.04 -3.41
C LYS A 2 -31.90 9.44 -2.08
N ALA A 3 -31.16 8.32 -2.12
CA ALA A 3 -30.64 7.66 -0.92
C ALA A 3 -29.56 8.48 -0.19
N ILE A 4 -28.66 9.14 -0.92
CA ILE A 4 -27.59 9.99 -0.35
C ILE A 4 -28.21 11.26 0.26
N LEU A 5 -29.17 11.87 -0.45
CA LEU A 5 -29.94 13.00 0.06
C LEU A 5 -30.78 12.67 1.30
N GLY A 6 -31.25 11.42 1.41
CA GLY A 6 -31.94 10.92 2.60
C GLY A 6 -30.99 10.58 3.76
N ALA A 7 -29.77 10.13 3.47
CA ALA A 7 -28.78 9.77 4.48
C ALA A 7 -28.31 10.97 5.31
N GLY A 8 -28.12 12.13 4.69
CA GLY A 8 -27.75 13.36 5.39
C GLY A 8 -28.80 13.89 6.38
N LYS A 9 -30.02 13.34 6.36
CA LYS A 9 -31.11 13.70 7.27
C LYS A 9 -31.25 12.75 8.47
N LYS A 10 -30.53 11.62 8.47
CA LYS A 10 -30.58 10.65 9.56
C LYS A 10 -29.65 11.12 10.69
N ALA A 11 -30.12 11.03 11.93
CA ALA A 11 -29.25 11.24 13.07
C ALA A 11 -28.15 10.16 13.07
N VAL A 12 -26.92 10.58 13.30
CA VAL A 12 -25.76 9.70 13.46
C VAL A 12 -25.35 9.74 14.92
N THR A 13 -25.33 8.59 15.57
CA THR A 13 -24.78 8.46 16.92
C THR A 13 -23.28 8.27 16.83
N SER A 14 -22.52 9.29 17.23
CA SER A 14 -21.08 9.18 17.39
C SER A 14 -20.77 8.53 18.74
N TRP A 15 -20.08 7.40 18.70
CA TRP A 15 -19.65 6.69 19.91
C TRP A 15 -18.25 7.14 20.33
N LEU A 16 -18.06 7.28 21.64
CA LEU A 16 -16.78 7.46 22.28
C LEU A 16 -16.27 6.14 22.87
N ALA A 17 -14.98 6.10 23.19
CA ALA A 17 -14.36 5.01 23.94
C ALA A 17 -15.14 4.65 25.23
N SER A 18 -15.60 5.68 25.95
CA SER A 18 -16.35 5.55 27.19
C SER A 18 -17.69 4.83 27.02
N ASP A 19 -18.33 4.99 25.86
CA ASP A 19 -19.67 4.46 25.60
C ASP A 19 -19.66 2.93 25.48
N ILE A 20 -18.49 2.33 25.23
CA ILE A 20 -18.27 0.89 25.16
C ILE A 20 -17.33 0.38 26.27
N HIS A 21 -17.03 1.20 27.28
CA HIS A 21 -16.07 0.88 28.34
C HIS A 21 -14.68 0.47 27.81
N TRP A 22 -14.30 0.98 26.64
CA TRP A 22 -12.99 0.71 26.07
C TRP A 22 -11.94 1.59 26.76
N THR A 23 -10.82 0.96 27.12
CA THR A 23 -9.65 1.63 27.69
C THR A 23 -8.46 1.45 26.75
N PRO A 24 -7.70 2.52 26.44
CA PRO A 24 -6.52 2.40 25.60
C PRO A 24 -5.47 1.50 26.26
N THR A 25 -4.91 0.57 25.48
CA THR A 25 -3.75 -0.22 25.88
C THR A 25 -2.47 0.42 25.37
N THR A 26 -1.33 0.06 25.97
CA THR A 26 -0.01 0.52 25.49
C THR A 26 0.18 0.06 24.03
N PRO A 27 0.49 0.99 23.10
CA PRO A 27 0.72 0.62 21.71
C PRO A 27 1.96 -0.27 21.59
N LEU A 28 1.89 -1.32 20.76
CA LEU A 28 3.00 -2.25 20.52
C LEU A 28 4.03 -1.71 19.51
N ALA A 29 3.68 -0.68 18.76
CA ALA A 29 4.52 -0.05 17.76
C ALA A 29 4.18 1.43 17.67
N GLU A 30 5.18 2.22 17.30
CA GLU A 30 5.05 3.67 17.12
C GLU A 30 5.36 4.04 15.67
N LEU A 31 4.70 5.08 15.19
CA LEU A 31 4.99 5.64 13.87
C LEU A 31 6.34 6.34 13.92
N VAL A 32 7.34 5.78 13.25
CA VAL A 32 8.69 6.36 13.20
C VAL A 32 8.80 7.43 12.11
N ALA A 33 8.38 7.09 10.88
CA ALA A 33 8.41 8.01 9.75
C ALA A 33 7.47 7.54 8.64
N ILE A 34 7.01 8.49 7.83
CA ILE A 34 6.35 8.21 6.55
C ILE A 34 7.28 8.75 5.47
N SER A 35 7.67 7.90 4.52
CA SER A 35 8.48 8.30 3.37
C SER A 35 7.79 7.85 2.08
N VAL A 36 7.87 8.70 1.06
CA VAL A 36 7.39 8.37 -0.28
C VAL A 36 8.58 7.76 -1.04
N PRO A 37 8.44 6.56 -1.61
CA PRO A 37 9.49 5.99 -2.45
C PRO A 37 9.84 6.92 -3.61
N PRO A 38 11.12 7.04 -3.99
CA PRO A 38 11.50 7.84 -5.14
C PRO A 38 10.83 7.27 -6.41
N GLN A 39 10.25 8.16 -7.22
CA GLN A 39 9.73 7.78 -8.52
C GLN A 39 10.90 7.37 -9.42
N THR A 40 10.80 6.20 -10.05
CA THR A 40 11.77 5.70 -11.04
C THR A 40 11.03 5.43 -12.34
N GLU A 41 11.61 5.88 -13.45
CA GLU A 41 11.09 5.58 -14.78
C GLU A 41 11.13 4.08 -15.07
N ARG A 42 10.15 3.61 -15.86
CA ARG A 42 10.12 2.21 -16.27
C ARG A 42 11.36 1.91 -17.11
N LYS A 43 12.13 0.87 -16.75
CA LYS A 43 13.39 0.53 -17.45
C LYS A 43 13.23 0.04 -18.89
N HIS A 44 12.01 -0.30 -19.33
CA HIS A 44 11.70 -0.77 -20.70
C HIS A 44 12.63 -1.88 -21.24
N ILE A 45 13.13 -2.76 -20.37
CA ILE A 45 13.99 -3.87 -20.78
C ILE A 45 13.12 -4.95 -21.43
N ILE A 46 13.34 -5.19 -22.72
CA ILE A 46 12.73 -6.28 -23.49
C ILE A 46 13.87 -7.24 -23.85
N LEU A 47 13.64 -8.53 -23.59
CA LEU A 47 14.56 -9.59 -23.97
C LEU A 47 13.88 -10.38 -25.08
N ASP A 48 14.49 -10.40 -26.26
CA ASP A 48 13.94 -11.07 -27.42
C ASP A 48 14.36 -12.54 -27.43
N ASN A 49 13.38 -13.41 -27.68
CA ASN A 49 13.54 -14.86 -27.78
C ASN A 49 13.88 -15.59 -26.47
N ASP A 50 13.90 -16.92 -26.52
CA ASP A 50 14.23 -17.83 -25.42
C ASP A 50 15.67 -18.37 -25.49
N SER A 51 16.57 -17.62 -26.13
CA SER A 51 17.97 -18.06 -26.24
C SER A 51 18.64 -18.15 -24.86
N PRO A 52 19.63 -19.04 -24.68
CA PRO A 52 20.37 -19.17 -23.42
C PRO A 52 20.98 -17.85 -22.92
N GLU A 53 21.37 -16.97 -23.84
CA GLU A 53 21.93 -15.65 -23.55
C GLU A 53 20.87 -14.69 -23.01
N ALA A 54 19.67 -14.68 -23.59
CA ALA A 54 18.53 -13.87 -23.13
C ALA A 54 18.09 -14.30 -21.72
N ILE A 55 18.06 -15.61 -21.45
CA ILE A 55 17.72 -16.16 -20.13
C ILE A 55 18.78 -15.77 -19.09
N THR A 56 20.06 -15.78 -19.47
CA THR A 56 21.16 -15.36 -18.58
C THR A 56 21.06 -13.86 -18.25
N ALA A 57 20.81 -13.02 -19.26
CA ALA A 57 20.60 -11.59 -19.08
C ALA A 57 19.41 -11.26 -18.16
N LEU A 58 18.32 -12.05 -18.25
CA LEU A 58 17.18 -11.94 -17.34
C LEU A 58 17.59 -12.21 -15.89
N ALA A 59 18.29 -13.32 -15.64
CA ALA A 59 18.71 -13.71 -14.30
C ALA A 59 19.60 -12.65 -13.64
N ASP A 60 20.48 -12.01 -14.43
CA ASP A 60 21.36 -10.95 -13.94
C ASP A 60 20.59 -9.66 -13.61
N HIS A 61 19.59 -9.29 -14.42
CA HIS A 61 18.73 -8.15 -14.12
C HIS A 61 17.91 -8.35 -12.83
N LEU A 62 17.44 -9.57 -12.58
CA LEU A 62 16.68 -9.90 -11.36
C LEU A 62 17.58 -9.84 -10.12
N LYS A 63 18.76 -10.46 -10.16
CA LYS A 63 19.72 -10.44 -9.04
C LYS A 63 20.12 -9.02 -8.64
N LYS A 64 20.36 -8.15 -9.62
CA LYS A 64 20.71 -6.74 -9.39
C LYS A 64 19.56 -5.89 -8.84
N SER A 65 18.31 -6.36 -8.97
CA SER A 65 17.13 -5.63 -8.48
C SER A 65 16.67 -6.10 -7.10
N LEU A 66 17.13 -7.28 -6.66
CA LEU A 66 16.80 -7.88 -5.36
C LEU A 66 17.87 -7.64 -4.28
N ASN A 67 19.10 -7.33 -4.69
CA ASN A 67 20.21 -6.90 -3.82
C ASN A 67 20.27 -5.37 -3.75
#